data_AF-A0AB33TDC3-F1
#
_entry.id   AF-A0AB33TDC3-F1
#
_cell.length_a   1.000
_cell.length_b   1.000
_cell.length_c   1.000
_cell.angle_alpha   90.00
_cell.angle_beta   90.00
_cell.angle_gamma   90.00
#
_symmetry.space_group_name_H-M   'P 1'
#
loop_
_entity.id
_entity.type
_entity.pdbx_description
1 polymer ?
#
loop_
_entity_poly.entity_id
_entity_poly.type
_entity_poly.pdbx_seq_one_letter_code
_entity_poly.pdbx_strand_id
1 'polypeptide(L)'
;MRGGAVAAMSTSEIRADQLRAGDFFEHWARPRGEDESRVFTTEVLRDAEPHQDRFGQELLKFYCRVDDPATGGVREGYVIYGPHAVVSRIAQVRYPEGNLNND
;
A
#
# COMPACT_ATOMS: atom_id res chain seq x y z
N MET A 1 10.35 3.34 29.35
CA MET A 1 10.09 3.49 27.90
C MET A 1 8.71 2.92 27.61
N ARG A 2 7.76 3.76 27.16
CA ARG A 2 6.42 3.29 26.76
C ARG A 2 6.58 2.53 25.44
N GLY A 3 6.53 1.20 25.49
CA GLY A 3 6.38 0.37 24.29
C GLY A 3 5.00 0.65 23.71
N GLY A 4 4.95 1.39 22.61
CA GLY A 4 3.71 1.57 21.86
C GLY A 4 3.23 0.21 21.39
N ALA A 5 2.01 -0.17 21.76
CA ALA A 5 1.36 -1.34 21.22
C ALA A 5 1.29 -1.19 19.70
N VAL A 6 1.97 -2.07 18.97
CA VAL A 6 1.85 -2.13 17.51
C VAL A 6 0.43 -2.61 17.23
N ALA A 7 -0.38 -1.76 16.59
CA ALA A 7 -1.71 -2.12 16.14
C ALA A 7 -1.63 -3.42 15.33
N ALA A 8 -2.41 -4.44 15.68
CA ALA A 8 -2.58 -5.59 14.81
C ALA A 8 -3.31 -5.11 13.55
N MET A 9 -2.55 -4.81 12.50
CA MET A 9 -3.09 -4.50 11.18
C MET A 9 -3.63 -5.80 10.59
N SER A 10 -4.95 -5.89 10.40
CA SER A 10 -5.53 -7.02 9.68
C SER A 10 -5.32 -6.78 8.18
N THR A 11 -4.68 -7.74 7.52
CA THR A 11 -4.56 -7.74 6.06
C THR A 11 -5.64 -8.63 5.44
N SER A 12 -6.10 -8.26 4.25
CA SER A 12 -7.01 -9.07 3.45
C SER A 12 -6.53 -9.06 2.00
N GLU A 13 -6.45 -10.24 1.40
CA GLU A 13 -6.13 -10.37 -0.01
C GLU A 13 -7.29 -9.84 -0.86
N ILE A 14 -7.02 -8.86 -1.71
CA ILE A 14 -7.97 -8.32 -2.68
C ILE A 14 -7.35 -8.34 -4.07
N ARG A 15 -8.19 -8.27 -5.11
CA ARG A 15 -7.68 -8.06 -6.47
C ARG A 15 -7.11 -6.66 -6.61
N ALA A 16 -6.02 -6.52 -7.35
CA ALA A 16 -5.35 -5.23 -7.54
C ALA A 16 -6.26 -4.17 -8.19
N ASP A 17 -7.21 -4.58 -9.04
CA ASP A 17 -8.22 -3.71 -9.68
C ASP A 17 -9.29 -3.20 -8.70
N GLN A 18 -9.36 -3.74 -7.49
CA GLN A 18 -10.28 -3.33 -6.44
C GLN A 18 -9.69 -2.26 -5.50
N LEU A 19 -8.39 -1.98 -5.59
CA LEU A 19 -7.77 -0.87 -4.86
C LEU A 19 -8.39 0.46 -5.27
N ARG A 20 -8.64 1.33 -4.28
CA ARG A 20 -9.18 2.67 -4.47
C ARG A 20 -8.30 3.71 -3.80
N ALA A 21 -8.43 4.97 -4.22
CA ALA A 21 -7.82 6.08 -3.51
C ALA A 21 -8.19 6.05 -2.00
N GLY A 22 -7.19 6.17 -1.13
CA GLY A 22 -7.29 6.05 0.32
C GLY A 22 -7.08 4.65 0.89
N ASP A 23 -7.03 3.60 0.05
CA ASP A 23 -6.68 2.27 0.52
C ASP A 23 -5.20 2.19 0.91
N PHE A 24 -4.92 1.38 1.92
CA PHE A 24 -3.57 1.01 2.32
C PHE A 24 -3.32 -0.43 1.95
N PHE A 25 -2.13 -0.76 1.46
CA PHE A 25 -1.76 -2.13 1.11
C PHE A 25 -0.27 -2.38 1.30
N GLU A 26 0.10 -3.65 1.46
CA GLU A 26 1.50 -4.07 1.50
C GLU A 26 2.05 -4.23 0.08
N HIS A 27 3.18 -3.58 -0.18
CA HIS A 27 3.88 -3.68 -1.45
C HIS A 27 5.32 -4.16 -1.22
N TRP A 28 5.68 -5.23 -1.93
CA TRP A 28 7.06 -5.71 -1.96
C TRP A 28 7.86 -4.88 -2.96
N ALA A 29 8.84 -4.13 -2.48
CA ALA A 29 9.80 -3.44 -3.33
C ALA A 29 11.23 -3.75 -2.90
N ARG A 30 12.17 -3.67 -3.84
CA ARG A 30 13.59 -3.63 -3.55
C ARG A 30 14.06 -2.18 -3.58
N PRO A 31 14.45 -1.58 -2.45
CA PRO A 31 15.03 -0.25 -2.42
C PRO A 31 16.30 -0.16 -3.26
N ARG A 32 16.59 1.03 -3.78
CA ARG A 32 17.80 1.25 -4.57
C ARG A 32 19.04 1.08 -3.68
N GLY A 33 19.89 0.12 -4.02
CA GLY A 33 21.11 -0.19 -3.28
C GLY A 33 20.94 -1.28 -2.20
N GLU A 34 19.74 -1.88 -2.09
CA GLU A 34 19.51 -3.07 -1.28
C GLU A 34 19.44 -4.32 -2.17
N ASP A 35 19.99 -5.44 -1.69
CA ASP A 35 19.95 -6.74 -2.38
C ASP A 35 18.63 -7.48 -2.11
N GLU A 36 17.96 -7.16 -1.01
CA GLU A 36 16.74 -7.82 -0.55
C GLU A 36 15.50 -6.96 -0.78
N SER A 37 14.40 -7.64 -1.13
CA SER A 37 13.08 -7.02 -1.18
C SER A 37 12.50 -6.91 0.23
N ARG A 38 11.83 -5.80 0.52
CA ARG A 38 11.16 -5.56 1.80
C ARG A 38 9.70 -5.19 1.56
N VAL A 39 8.88 -5.42 2.57
CA VAL A 39 7.47 -5.01 2.57
C VAL A 39 7.36 -3.57 2.99
N PHE A 40 6.56 -2.82 2.25
CA PHE A 40 6.24 -1.42 2.54
C PHE A 40 4.74 -1.23 2.71
N THR A 41 4.34 -0.43 3.69
CA THR A 41 2.96 0.04 3.78
C THR A 41 2.78 1.17 2.78
N THR A 42 1.82 1.00 1.88
CA THR A 42 1.62 1.89 0.75
C THR A 42 0.20 2.44 0.76
N GLU A 43 0.05 3.76 0.77
CA GLU A 43 -1.22 4.48 0.62
C GLU A 43 -1.48 4.77 -0.86
N VAL A 44 -2.65 4.38 -1.37
CA VAL A 44 -3.09 4.71 -2.73
C VAL A 44 -3.62 6.14 -2.74
N LEU A 45 -3.01 7.02 -3.54
CA LEU A 45 -3.39 8.43 -3.62
C LEU A 45 -4.44 8.72 -4.69
N ARG A 46 -4.53 7.86 -5.71
CA ARG A 46 -5.45 7.96 -6.85
C ARG A 46 -5.86 6.57 -7.30
N ASP A 47 -7.05 6.47 -7.90
CA ASP A 47 -7.51 5.21 -8.49
C ASP A 47 -6.53 4.72 -9.56
N ALA A 48 -6.45 3.40 -9.70
CA ALA A 48 -5.52 2.77 -10.62
C ALA A 48 -5.92 3.01 -12.07
N GLU A 49 -4.93 3.25 -12.92
CA GLU A 49 -5.13 3.45 -14.36
C GLU A 49 -4.57 2.24 -15.13
N PRO A 50 -5.30 1.71 -16.13
CA PRO A 50 -4.75 0.72 -17.05
C PRO A 50 -3.53 1.28 -17.78
N HIS A 51 -2.47 0.49 -17.86
CA HIS A 51 -1.23 0.82 -18.55
C HIS A 51 -0.74 -0.40 -19.33
N GLN A 52 0.00 -0.17 -20.41
CA GLN A 52 0.66 -1.24 -21.16
C GLN A 52 2.14 -0.91 -21.26
N ASP A 53 2.99 -1.86 -20.87
CA ASP A 53 4.43 -1.65 -20.97
C ASP A 53 4.91 -1.78 -22.43
N ARG A 54 6.21 -1.52 -22.65
CA ARG A 54 6.83 -1.59 -23.98
C ARG A 54 6.81 -2.98 -24.64
N PHE A 55 6.52 -4.03 -23.88
CA PHE A 55 6.42 -5.41 -24.34
C PHE A 55 4.97 -5.86 -24.56
N GLY A 56 4.01 -4.97 -24.31
CA GLY A 56 2.59 -5.28 -24.47
C GLY A 56 1.94 -5.87 -23.21
N GLN A 57 2.65 -5.94 -22.08
CA GLN A 57 2.09 -6.45 -20.82
C GLN A 57 1.10 -5.43 -20.26
N GLU A 58 -0.15 -5.86 -20.02
CA GLU A 58 -1.14 -5.06 -19.33
C GLU A 58 -0.80 -4.96 -17.83
N LEU A 59 -0.83 -3.74 -17.31
CA LEU A 59 -0.46 -3.34 -15.95
C LEU A 59 -1.53 -2.40 -15.39
N LEU A 60 -1.66 -2.35 -14.07
CA LEU A 60 -2.32 -1.26 -13.36
C LEU A 60 -1.26 -0.33 -12.80
N LYS A 61 -1.36 0.94 -13.18
CA LYS A 61 -0.52 2.03 -12.67
C LYS A 61 -1.19 2.64 -11.45
N PHE A 62 -0.44 2.72 -10.36
CA PHE A 62 -0.84 3.32 -9.10
C PHE A 62 -0.01 4.55 -8.80
N TYR A 63 -0.64 5.57 -8.23
CA TYR A 63 0.07 6.69 -7.61
C TYR A 63 -0.04 6.53 -6.10
N CYS A 64 1.10 6.35 -5.42
CA CYS A 64 1.09 5.95 -4.02
C CYS A 64 2.15 6.64 -3.16
N ARG A 65 1.88 6.71 -1.85
CA ARG A 65 2.83 7.17 -0.83
C ARG A 65 3.28 5.97 0.00
N VAL A 66 4.56 5.93 0.31
CA VAL A 66 5.16 4.85 1.13
C VAL A 66 5.49 5.37 2.52
N ASP A 67 5.37 4.53 3.54
CA ASP A 67 5.69 4.83 4.94
C ASP A 67 7.20 4.82 5.28
N ASP A 68 8.05 4.46 4.33
CA ASP A 68 9.49 4.39 4.52
C ASP A 68 10.12 5.80 4.64
N PRO A 69 10.85 6.11 5.72
CA PRO A 69 11.39 7.46 5.96
C PRO A 69 12.46 7.88 4.95
N ALA A 70 13.15 6.92 4.33
CA ALA A 70 14.23 7.18 3.38
C ALA A 70 13.70 7.51 1.98
N THR A 71 12.58 6.93 1.60
CA THR A 71 11.91 7.18 0.33
C THR A 71 10.81 8.22 0.45
N GLY A 72 10.10 8.29 1.59
CA GLY A 72 9.20 9.35 2.09
C GLY A 72 8.18 9.90 1.09
N GLY A 73 8.06 9.23 -0.04
CA GLY A 73 7.94 9.90 -1.31
C GLY A 73 6.78 9.35 -2.08
N VAL A 74 6.13 10.26 -2.79
CA VAL A 74 5.08 9.90 -3.71
C VAL A 74 5.72 9.27 -4.94
N ARG A 75 5.29 8.07 -5.29
CA ARG A 75 5.83 7.30 -6.42
C ARG A 75 4.75 6.69 -7.29
N GLU A 76 5.15 6.35 -8.50
CA GLU A 76 4.37 5.49 -9.38
C GLU A 76 4.73 4.03 -9.08
N GLY A 77 3.71 3.19 -8.93
CA GLY A 77 3.83 1.74 -8.81
C GLY A 77 3.10 1.05 -9.94
N TYR A 78 3.53 -0.16 -10.29
CA TYR A 78 2.91 -0.98 -11.33
C TYR A 78 2.64 -2.37 -10.77
N VAL A 79 1.44 -2.89 -11.01
CA VAL A 79 1.09 -4.30 -10.74
C VAL A 79 0.59 -4.91 -12.03
N ILE A 80 0.86 -6.20 -12.26
CA ILE A 80 0.33 -6.90 -13.43
C ILE A 80 -1.20 -6.79 -13.42
N TYR A 81 -1.78 -6.38 -14.55
CA TYR A 81 -3.23 -6.41 -14.70
C TYR A 81 -3.63 -7.80 -15.14
N GLY A 82 -4.42 -8.48 -14.31
CA GLY A 82 -4.87 -9.83 -14.61
C GLY A 82 -5.73 -10.41 -13.50
N PRO A 83 -6.51 -11.46 -13.79
CA PRO A 83 -7.47 -12.04 -12.85
C PRO A 83 -6.83 -12.63 -11.59
N HIS A 84 -5.51 -12.81 -11.57
CA HIS A 84 -4.73 -13.38 -10.48
C HIS A 84 -3.86 -12.37 -9.74
N ALA A 85 -3.89 -11.10 -10.13
CA ALA A 85 -3.09 -10.07 -9.48
C ALA A 85 -3.76 -9.65 -8.17
N VAL A 86 -3.14 -10.01 -7.05
CA VAL A 86 -3.65 -9.76 -5.71
C VAL A 86 -2.68 -8.94 -4.87
N VAL A 87 -3.24 -8.19 -3.93
CA VAL A 87 -2.50 -7.39 -2.95
C VAL A 87 -3.07 -7.60 -1.55
N SER A 88 -2.23 -7.47 -0.54
CA SER A 88 -2.65 -7.48 0.86
C SER A 88 -3.13 -6.09 1.25
N ARG A 89 -4.44 -5.82 1.16
CA ARG A 89 -5.01 -4.56 1.66
C ARG A 89 -4.99 -4.57 3.18
N ILE A 90 -4.52 -3.48 3.77
CA ILE A 90 -4.51 -3.26 5.20
C ILE A 90 -5.85 -2.61 5.59
N ALA A 91 -6.62 -3.30 6.42
CA ALA A 91 -7.78 -2.71 7.05
C ALA A 91 -7.30 -1.65 8.04
N GLN A 92 -7.57 -0.37 7.78
CA GLN A 92 -7.40 0.64 8.82
C GLN A 92 -8.37 0.33 9.96
N VAL A 93 -7.83 -0.15 11.07
CA VAL A 93 -8.58 -0.22 12.32
C VAL A 93 -8.81 1.23 12.75
N ARG A 94 -9.99 1.78 12.45
CA ARG A 94 -10.48 2.96 13.17
C ARG A 94 -10.58 2.54 14.63
N TYR A 95 -9.63 2.99 15.45
CA TYR A 95 -9.85 3.01 16.88
C TYR A 95 -11.10 3.87 17.12
N PRO A 96 -12.07 3.42 17.95
CA PRO A 96 -13.11 4.32 18.41
C PRO A 96 -12.39 5.51 19.04
N GLU A 97 -12.71 6.71 18.54
CA GLU A 97 -12.16 7.96 19.05
C GLU A 97 -12.27 7.91 20.56
N GLY A 98 -11.10 7.83 21.23
CA GLY A 98 -11.03 7.80 22.67
C GLY A 98 -11.77 9.02 23.18
N ASN A 99 -12.82 8.76 23.97
CA ASN A 99 -13.71 9.73 24.56
C ASN A 99 -12.86 10.83 25.24
N LEU A 100 -12.62 11.92 24.53
CA LEU A 100 -12.08 13.17 25.06
C LEU A 100 -13.19 13.85 25.86
N ASN A 101 -13.64 13.21 26.93
CA ASN A 101 -14.38 13.89 27.97
C ASN A 101 -13.37 14.41 28.97
N ASN A 102 -13.24 15.74 28.96
CA ASN A 102 -12.64 16.57 30.00
C ASN A 102 -13.01 16.08 31.40
N ASP A 103 -12.02 15.99 32.27
CA ASP A 103 -12.14 16.38 33.68
C ASP A 103 -10.92 17.22 34.05
#